data_AF-A0A1H6FLC5-F1
#
_entry.id   AF-A0A1H6FLC5-F1
#
_cell.length_a   1.000
_cell.length_b   1.000
_cell.length_c   1.000
_cell.angle_alpha   90.00
_cell.angle_beta   90.00
_cell.angle_gamma   90.00
#
_symmetry.space_group_name_H-M   'P 1'
#
loop_
_entity.id
_entity.type
_entity.pdbx_description
1 polymer ?
#
loop_
_entity_poly.entity_id
_entity_poly.type
_entity_poly.pdbx_seq_one_letter_code
_entity_poly.pdbx_strand_id
1 'polypeptide(L)'
;MSESHSATAASLQRERRLAPLAAGAAVLGAVSTAGALIAIVVADLSRAESDHLRLLNYHAARTEILVSTAFQALAIVGLAGAVAYLLAAAAARTPSVPRWALWLLALATALLVVGTVWRQLAVLDVARDFAQGSPTRGAAGERRAEELIKGISQLPLALALVGTLLTAASIVFASVTAMRAGLVSRFVGFVGVFVGALHVIPLGGGPQILQVFWLVALALLFADRWPGGRGPAWASGRAEPWPPPSTTR
;
A
#
# COMPACT_ATOMS: atom_id res chain seq x y z
N MET A 1 -0.40 41.67 -4.01
CA MET A 1 0.69 40.93 -3.34
C MET A 1 0.32 40.39 -1.96
N SER A 2 -0.55 41.03 -1.17
CA SER A 2 -0.97 40.53 0.16
C SER A 2 -1.71 39.17 0.12
N GLU A 3 -2.62 38.96 -0.85
CA GLU A 3 -3.46 37.76 -0.92
C GLU A 3 -2.72 36.46 -1.26
N SER A 4 -1.64 36.51 -2.06
CA SER A 4 -0.89 35.30 -2.39
C SER A 4 -0.09 34.78 -1.19
N HIS A 5 0.43 35.68 -0.36
CA HIS A 5 1.14 35.32 0.87
C HIS A 5 0.21 34.70 1.93
N SER A 6 -1.02 35.21 2.08
CA SER A 6 -1.99 34.64 3.02
C SER A 6 -2.46 33.24 2.61
N ALA A 7 -2.65 33.00 1.31
CA ALA A 7 -3.04 31.68 0.78
C ALA A 7 -1.94 30.62 1.00
N THR A 8 -0.66 30.96 0.79
CA THR A 8 0.46 30.04 1.03
C THR A 8 0.66 29.76 2.54
N ALA A 9 0.46 30.75 3.40
CA ALA A 9 0.55 30.54 4.85
C ALA A 9 -0.55 29.58 5.35
N ALA A 10 -1.78 29.71 4.83
CA ALA A 10 -2.89 28.83 5.17
C ALA A 10 -2.67 27.37 4.70
N SER A 11 -2.12 27.17 3.50
CA SER A 11 -1.79 25.82 3.02
C SER A 11 -0.70 25.15 3.86
N LEU A 12 0.37 25.88 4.21
CA LEU A 12 1.44 25.39 5.08
C LEU A 12 0.95 25.03 6.48
N GLN A 13 0.04 25.83 7.06
CA GLN A 13 -0.55 25.51 8.36
C GLN A 13 -1.39 24.23 8.30
N ARG A 14 -2.16 24.03 7.22
CA ARG A 14 -2.93 22.80 7.00
C ARG A 14 -2.01 21.59 6.85
N GLU A 15 -0.93 21.71 6.08
CA GLU A 15 0.06 20.64 5.92
C GLU A 15 0.70 20.27 7.26
N ARG A 16 1.12 21.26 8.07
CA ARG A 16 1.66 21.02 9.41
C ARG A 16 0.70 20.27 10.34
N ARG A 17 -0.62 20.53 10.23
CA ARG A 17 -1.64 19.82 11.01
C ARG A 17 -1.86 18.38 10.53
N LEU A 18 -1.74 18.14 9.23
CA LEU A 18 -1.95 16.82 8.62
C LEU A 18 -0.69 15.95 8.60
N ALA A 19 0.49 16.54 8.70
CA ALA A 19 1.79 15.86 8.74
C ALA A 19 1.87 14.71 9.76
N PRO A 20 1.46 14.85 11.04
CA PRO A 20 1.52 13.73 11.98
C PRO A 20 0.54 12.61 11.63
N LEU A 21 -0.63 12.93 11.06
CA LEU A 21 -1.60 11.92 10.60
C LEU A 21 -1.06 11.17 9.38
N ALA A 22 -0.41 11.87 8.46
CA ALA A 22 0.23 11.26 7.30
C ALA A 22 1.43 10.39 7.70
N ALA A 23 2.24 10.83 8.67
CA ALA A 23 3.31 10.04 9.24
C ALA A 23 2.75 8.77 9.92
N GLY A 24 1.67 8.91 10.69
CA GLY A 24 0.96 7.78 11.30
C GLY A 24 0.43 6.79 10.27
N ALA A 25 -0.17 7.27 9.17
CA ALA A 25 -0.63 6.43 8.07
C ALA A 25 0.51 5.68 7.38
N ALA A 26 1.65 6.36 7.15
CA ALA A 26 2.84 5.73 6.59
C ALA A 26 3.42 4.65 7.51
N VAL A 27 3.49 4.90 8.82
CA VAL A 27 3.92 3.90 9.83
C VAL A 27 2.95 2.72 9.86
N LEU A 28 1.64 2.97 9.90
CA LEU A 28 0.62 1.93 9.86
C LEU A 28 0.77 1.06 8.62
N GLY A 29 0.98 1.68 7.46
CA GLY A 29 1.24 1.00 6.19
C GLY A 29 2.48 0.12 6.24
N ALA A 30 3.59 0.65 6.78
CA ALA A 30 4.85 -0.07 6.91
C ALA A 30 4.75 -1.27 7.86
N VAL A 31 4.23 -1.07 9.06
CA VAL A 31 4.07 -2.12 10.08
C VAL A 31 3.14 -3.21 9.58
N SER A 32 2.02 -2.84 8.95
CA SER A 32 1.05 -3.82 8.47
C SER A 32 1.57 -4.62 7.29
N THR A 33 2.35 -4.00 6.40
CA THR A 33 3.02 -4.69 5.27
C THR A 33 4.09 -5.64 5.78
N ALA A 34 4.90 -5.23 6.76
CA ALA A 34 5.91 -6.07 7.39
C ALA A 34 5.27 -7.27 8.11
N GLY A 35 4.19 -7.02 8.87
CA GLY A 35 3.43 -8.09 9.54
C GLY A 35 2.86 -9.10 8.56
N ALA A 36 2.28 -8.65 7.44
CA ALA A 36 1.78 -9.52 6.39
C ALA A 36 2.90 -10.36 5.74
N LEU A 37 4.08 -9.76 5.53
CA LEU A 37 5.24 -10.48 4.98
C LEU A 37 5.74 -11.57 5.94
N ILE A 38 5.86 -11.26 7.23
CA ILE A 38 6.25 -12.23 8.26
C ILE A 38 5.24 -13.37 8.32
N ALA A 39 3.94 -13.06 8.28
CA ALA A 39 2.89 -14.08 8.28
C ALA A 39 3.00 -15.03 7.09
N ILE A 40 3.30 -14.52 5.89
CA ILE A 40 3.52 -15.34 4.69
C ILE A 40 4.74 -16.25 4.88
N VAL A 41 5.87 -15.71 5.34
CA VAL A 41 7.11 -16.47 5.54
C VAL A 41 6.92 -17.55 6.60
N VAL A 42 6.31 -17.21 7.74
CA VAL A 42 6.00 -18.18 8.82
C VAL A 42 5.05 -19.26 8.30
N ALA A 43 4.03 -18.90 7.54
CA ALA A 43 3.11 -19.86 6.94
C ALA A 43 3.82 -20.83 6.00
N ASP A 44 4.81 -20.36 5.22
CA ASP A 44 5.56 -21.20 4.28
C ASP A 44 6.53 -22.15 5.00
N LEU A 45 7.21 -21.66 6.04
CA LEU A 45 8.03 -22.51 6.92
C LEU A 45 7.19 -23.60 7.61
N SER A 46 5.97 -23.28 8.03
CA SER A 46 5.06 -24.25 8.67
C SER A 46 4.48 -25.31 7.73
N ARG A 47 4.40 -25.03 6.42
CA ARG A 47 3.91 -25.99 5.40
C ARG A 47 4.86 -27.16 5.18
N ALA A 48 6.15 -26.95 5.42
CA ALA A 48 7.12 -28.04 5.33
C ALA A 48 6.95 -29.09 6.45
N GLU A 49 6.20 -28.79 7.52
CA GLU A 49 6.19 -29.59 8.75
C GLU A 49 4.88 -30.37 9.00
N SER A 50 3.70 -29.95 8.52
CA SER A 50 2.45 -30.73 8.75
C SER A 50 1.18 -30.29 7.98
N ASP A 51 0.95 -30.84 6.78
CA ASP A 51 -0.33 -30.67 6.05
C ASP A 51 -1.55 -31.26 6.80
N HIS A 52 -1.33 -32.24 7.69
CA HIS A 52 -2.40 -32.91 8.44
C HIS A 52 -2.93 -32.10 9.64
N LEU A 53 -2.08 -31.33 10.33
CA LEU A 53 -2.42 -30.63 11.58
C LEU A 53 -3.18 -29.30 11.33
N ARG A 54 -2.94 -28.62 10.20
CA ARG A 54 -3.66 -27.39 9.83
C ARG A 54 -5.15 -27.63 9.53
N LEU A 55 -5.50 -28.81 9.01
CA LEU A 55 -6.90 -29.15 8.69
C LEU A 55 -7.74 -29.53 9.93
N LEU A 56 -7.11 -30.02 11.00
CA LEU A 56 -7.79 -30.34 12.27
C LEU A 56 -8.10 -29.08 13.11
N ASN A 57 -7.32 -28.01 12.95
CA ASN A 57 -7.53 -26.74 13.64
C ASN A 57 -8.34 -25.73 12.79
N TYR A 58 -9.52 -26.16 12.35
CA TYR A 58 -10.46 -25.36 11.55
C TYR A 58 -10.81 -24.00 12.17
N HIS A 59 -10.75 -23.87 13.51
CA HIS A 59 -10.94 -22.61 14.20
C HIS A 59 -9.70 -21.69 14.20
N ALA A 60 -8.49 -22.24 14.27
CA ALA A 60 -7.26 -21.42 14.25
C ALA A 60 -7.03 -20.79 12.87
N ALA A 61 -7.27 -21.55 11.80
CA ALA A 61 -7.12 -21.06 10.42
C ALA A 61 -8.08 -19.90 10.10
N ARG A 62 -9.29 -19.90 10.68
CA ARG A 62 -10.28 -18.85 10.43
C ARG A 62 -9.87 -17.52 11.08
N THR A 63 -9.37 -17.55 12.31
CA THR A 63 -8.81 -16.37 12.98
C THR A 63 -7.55 -15.86 12.30
N GLU A 64 -6.68 -16.76 11.82
CA GLU A 64 -5.45 -16.41 11.09
C GLU A 64 -5.75 -15.67 9.78
N ILE A 65 -6.72 -16.15 8.99
CA ILE A 65 -7.15 -15.52 7.73
C ILE A 65 -7.74 -14.13 7.99
N LEU A 66 -8.58 -13.97 9.02
CA LEU A 66 -9.20 -12.68 9.35
C LEU A 66 -8.15 -11.66 9.81
N VAL A 67 -7.21 -12.07 10.65
CA VAL A 67 -6.11 -11.19 11.12
C VAL A 67 -5.23 -10.78 9.94
N SER A 68 -4.84 -11.71 9.07
CA SER A 68 -4.06 -11.42 7.87
C SER A 68 -4.78 -10.44 6.94
N THR A 69 -6.09 -10.63 6.73
CA THR A 69 -6.91 -9.73 5.89
C THR A 69 -7.00 -8.34 6.50
N ALA A 70 -7.15 -8.22 7.82
CA ALA A 70 -7.17 -6.94 8.51
C ALA A 70 -5.83 -6.20 8.35
N PHE A 71 -4.70 -6.88 8.55
CA PHE A 71 -3.37 -6.31 8.30
C PHE A 71 -3.20 -5.88 6.84
N GLN A 72 -3.66 -6.68 5.89
CA GLN A 72 -3.57 -6.32 4.48
C GLN A 72 -4.40 -5.08 4.14
N ALA A 73 -5.62 -4.98 4.66
CA ALA A 73 -6.48 -3.80 4.48
C ALA A 73 -5.85 -2.55 5.12
N LEU A 74 -5.31 -2.66 6.34
CA LEU A 74 -4.61 -1.57 7.03
C LEU A 74 -3.34 -1.14 6.27
N ALA A 75 -2.61 -2.09 5.68
CA ALA A 75 -1.45 -1.81 4.84
C ALA A 75 -1.83 -0.97 3.62
N ILE A 76 -2.90 -1.37 2.91
CA ILE A 76 -3.40 -0.67 1.73
C ILE A 76 -3.87 0.74 2.09
N VAL A 77 -4.65 0.88 3.15
CA VAL A 77 -5.16 2.20 3.60
C VAL A 77 -4.04 3.11 4.09
N GLY A 78 -3.07 2.57 4.83
CA GLY A 78 -1.90 3.33 5.30
C GLY A 78 -1.03 3.84 4.14
N LEU A 79 -0.77 2.98 3.15
CA LEU A 79 -0.09 3.34 1.90
C LEU A 79 -0.85 4.45 1.16
N ALA A 80 -2.16 4.28 0.97
CA ALA A 80 -3.01 5.27 0.31
C ALA A 80 -3.00 6.61 1.06
N GLY A 81 -3.04 6.61 2.39
CA GLY A 81 -2.96 7.83 3.20
C GLY A 81 -1.64 8.58 2.99
N ALA A 82 -0.51 7.86 2.96
CA ALA A 82 0.81 8.44 2.71
C ALA A 82 0.91 9.05 1.29
N VAL A 83 0.43 8.32 0.28
CA VAL A 83 0.43 8.78 -1.12
C VAL A 83 -0.52 9.96 -1.32
N ALA A 84 -1.69 9.94 -0.69
CA ALA A 84 -2.67 11.02 -0.77
C ALA A 84 -2.12 12.32 -0.19
N TYR A 85 -1.45 12.26 0.96
CA TYR A 85 -0.78 13.43 1.55
C TYR A 85 0.31 13.97 0.62
N LEU A 86 1.13 13.09 0.05
CA LEU A 86 2.19 13.47 -0.88
C LEU A 86 1.64 14.14 -2.15
N LEU A 87 0.58 13.58 -2.74
CA LEU A 87 -0.11 14.14 -3.90
C LEU A 87 -0.77 15.48 -3.58
N ALA A 88 -1.42 15.61 -2.43
CA ALA A 88 -2.05 16.86 -2.01
C ALA A 88 -1.02 17.98 -1.84
N ALA A 89 0.11 17.68 -1.19
CA ALA A 89 1.22 18.62 -1.05
C ALA A 89 1.83 18.98 -2.42
N ALA A 90 1.97 18.01 -3.33
CA ALA A 90 2.49 18.26 -4.66
C ALA A 90 1.55 19.12 -5.52
N ALA A 91 0.24 18.88 -5.41
CA ALA A 91 -0.80 19.64 -6.11
C ALA A 91 -0.93 21.08 -5.62
N ALA A 92 -0.62 21.35 -4.35
CA ALA A 92 -0.57 22.70 -3.82
C ALA A 92 0.58 23.54 -4.42
N ARG A 93 1.63 22.88 -4.95
CA ARG A 93 2.87 23.54 -5.41
C ARG A 93 3.00 23.58 -6.93
N THR A 94 2.44 22.60 -7.64
CA THR A 94 2.67 22.43 -9.08
C THR A 94 1.33 22.46 -9.83
N PRO A 95 1.10 23.42 -10.76
CA PRO A 95 -0.17 23.53 -11.50
C PRO A 95 -0.47 22.33 -12.41
N SER A 96 0.57 21.57 -12.80
CA SER A 96 0.42 20.40 -13.67
C SER A 96 -0.17 19.18 -12.99
N VAL A 97 -0.48 19.25 -11.69
CA VAL A 97 -0.96 18.12 -10.90
C VAL A 97 -2.47 18.25 -10.75
N PRO A 98 -3.23 17.44 -11.48
CA PRO A 98 -4.67 17.57 -11.44
C PRO A 98 -5.21 17.02 -10.12
N ARG A 99 -6.21 17.70 -9.56
CA ARG A 99 -6.90 17.26 -8.34
C ARG A 99 -7.58 15.90 -8.48
N TRP A 100 -7.92 15.49 -9.70
CA TRP A 100 -8.51 14.16 -9.96
C TRP A 100 -7.57 13.01 -9.60
N ALA A 101 -6.25 13.24 -9.50
CA ALA A 101 -5.30 12.20 -9.10
C ALA A 101 -5.61 11.64 -7.68
N LEU A 102 -6.15 12.46 -6.79
CA LEU A 102 -6.60 12.01 -5.46
C LEU A 102 -7.83 11.10 -5.55
N TRP A 103 -8.76 11.41 -6.45
CA TRP A 103 -9.92 10.56 -6.71
C TRP A 103 -9.53 9.24 -7.37
N LEU A 104 -8.54 9.26 -8.28
CA LEU A 104 -8.00 8.06 -8.87
C LEU A 104 -7.36 7.17 -7.80
N LEU A 105 -6.57 7.72 -6.87
CA LEU A 105 -6.01 6.97 -5.75
C LEU A 105 -7.11 6.42 -4.83
N ALA A 106 -8.14 7.21 -4.52
CA ALA A 106 -9.25 6.75 -3.69
C ALA A 106 -10.00 5.59 -4.35
N LEU A 107 -10.28 5.68 -5.66
CA LEU A 107 -10.88 4.60 -6.44
C LEU A 107 -9.99 3.37 -6.47
N ALA A 108 -8.69 3.54 -6.71
CA ALA A 108 -7.71 2.45 -6.71
C ALA A 108 -7.71 1.68 -5.40
N THR A 109 -7.66 2.42 -4.30
CA THR A 109 -7.65 1.88 -2.93
C THR A 109 -8.96 1.16 -2.62
N ALA A 110 -10.10 1.76 -2.99
CA ALA A 110 -11.41 1.14 -2.78
C ALA A 110 -11.54 -0.18 -3.55
N LEU A 111 -11.16 -0.19 -4.84
CA LEU A 111 -11.19 -1.40 -5.67
C LEU A 111 -10.26 -2.49 -5.12
N LEU A 112 -9.06 -2.11 -4.68
CA LEU A 112 -8.08 -3.05 -4.14
C LEU A 112 -8.56 -3.66 -2.82
N VAL A 113 -9.06 -2.84 -1.88
CA VAL A 113 -9.59 -3.34 -0.60
C VAL A 113 -10.83 -4.20 -0.83
N VAL A 114 -11.79 -3.74 -1.62
CA VAL A 114 -13.02 -4.52 -1.91
C VAL A 114 -12.69 -5.83 -2.60
N GLY A 115 -11.86 -5.81 -3.65
CA GLY A 115 -11.48 -7.03 -4.37
C GLY A 115 -10.71 -8.03 -3.50
N THR A 116 -9.78 -7.55 -2.67
CA THR A 116 -9.01 -8.41 -1.77
C THR A 116 -9.88 -9.00 -0.65
N VAL A 117 -10.69 -8.20 0.03
CA VAL A 117 -11.58 -8.67 1.10
C VAL A 117 -12.63 -9.63 0.55
N TRP A 118 -13.29 -9.27 -0.57
CA TRP A 118 -14.30 -10.14 -1.18
C TRP A 118 -13.69 -11.48 -1.60
N ARG A 119 -12.50 -11.48 -2.21
CA ARG A 119 -11.81 -12.73 -2.55
C ARG A 119 -11.57 -13.62 -1.33
N GLN A 120 -11.17 -13.04 -0.20
CA GLN A 120 -10.96 -13.79 1.04
C GLN A 120 -12.27 -14.38 1.58
N LEU A 121 -13.36 -13.62 1.54
CA LEU A 121 -14.69 -14.10 1.95
C LEU A 121 -15.16 -15.26 1.06
N ALA A 122 -14.99 -15.15 -0.26
CA ALA A 122 -15.36 -16.21 -1.20
C ALA A 122 -14.58 -17.52 -0.93
N VAL A 123 -13.29 -17.42 -0.59
CA VAL A 123 -12.48 -18.58 -0.21
C VAL A 123 -12.95 -19.19 1.12
N LEU A 124 -13.32 -18.35 2.09
CA LEU A 124 -13.86 -18.81 3.38
C LEU A 124 -15.21 -19.53 3.22
N ASP A 125 -16.07 -19.06 2.32
CA ASP A 125 -17.36 -19.70 2.02
C ASP A 125 -17.13 -21.07 1.37
N VAL A 126 -16.24 -21.16 0.38
CA VAL A 126 -15.86 -22.44 -0.24
C VAL A 126 -15.25 -23.41 0.78
N ALA A 127 -14.39 -22.93 1.69
CA ALA A 127 -13.81 -23.75 2.74
C ALA A 127 -14.87 -24.27 3.74
N ARG A 128 -15.95 -23.51 3.97
CA ARG A 128 -17.11 -23.92 4.76
C ARG A 128 -17.92 -24.99 4.04
N ASP A 129 -18.26 -24.77 2.79
CA ASP A 129 -19.06 -25.71 1.99
C ASP A 129 -18.33 -27.04 1.75
N PHE A 130 -17.01 -26.99 1.65
CA PHE A 130 -16.17 -28.17 1.60
C PHE A 130 -16.20 -28.95 2.92
N ALA A 131 -16.02 -28.25 4.06
CA ALA A 131 -15.95 -28.90 5.38
C ALA A 131 -17.30 -29.48 5.84
N GLN A 132 -18.42 -28.91 5.41
CA GLN A 132 -19.77 -29.42 5.71
C GLN A 132 -20.22 -30.52 4.76
N GLY A 133 -19.57 -30.66 3.60
CA GLY A 133 -19.88 -31.67 2.60
C GLY A 133 -19.26 -33.04 2.89
N SER A 134 -19.69 -34.05 2.15
CA SER A 134 -19.01 -35.34 2.02
C SER A 134 -18.97 -35.70 0.53
N PRO A 135 -17.88 -36.27 0.00
CA PRO A 135 -16.65 -36.68 0.68
C PRO A 135 -15.63 -35.55 0.86
N THR A 136 -14.83 -35.62 1.94
CA THR A 136 -13.77 -34.63 2.26
C THR A 136 -12.34 -35.18 2.12
N ARG A 137 -12.19 -36.47 1.78
CA ARG A 137 -10.89 -37.16 1.69
C ARG A 137 -10.74 -37.99 0.42
N GLY A 138 -9.50 -38.23 0.02
CA GLY A 138 -9.12 -38.99 -1.17
C GLY A 138 -9.53 -38.32 -2.48
N ALA A 139 -9.38 -39.04 -3.60
CA ALA A 139 -9.64 -38.52 -4.94
C ALA A 139 -11.07 -37.99 -5.18
N ALA A 140 -12.05 -38.41 -4.36
CA ALA A 140 -13.41 -37.88 -4.43
C ALA A 140 -13.54 -36.52 -3.71
N GLY A 141 -12.83 -36.33 -2.59
CA GLY A 141 -12.72 -35.02 -1.93
C GLY A 141 -11.93 -34.01 -2.77
N GLU A 142 -10.84 -34.44 -3.40
CA GLU A 142 -10.04 -33.58 -4.29
C GLU A 142 -10.86 -33.04 -5.47
N ARG A 143 -11.63 -33.90 -6.14
CA ARG A 143 -12.53 -33.49 -7.24
C ARG A 143 -13.58 -32.48 -6.77
N ARG A 144 -14.20 -32.71 -5.60
CA ARG A 144 -15.16 -31.77 -5.01
C ARG A 144 -14.50 -30.41 -4.70
N ALA A 145 -13.30 -30.42 -4.14
CA ALA A 145 -12.57 -29.17 -3.88
C ALA A 145 -12.29 -28.41 -5.17
N GLU A 146 -11.88 -29.11 -6.23
CA GLU A 146 -11.63 -28.52 -7.54
C GLU A 146 -12.90 -27.92 -8.15
N GLU A 147 -14.03 -28.62 -8.07
CA GLU A 147 -15.34 -28.12 -8.53
C GLU A 147 -15.77 -26.86 -7.78
N LEU A 148 -15.62 -26.82 -6.44
CA LEU A 148 -15.96 -25.66 -5.62
C LEU A 148 -15.05 -24.46 -5.93
N ILE A 149 -13.75 -24.69 -6.11
CA ILE A 149 -12.78 -23.64 -6.47
C ILE A 149 -13.09 -23.07 -7.86
N LYS A 150 -13.44 -23.92 -8.83
CA LYS A 150 -13.88 -23.49 -10.17
C LYS A 150 -15.16 -22.65 -10.13
N GLY A 151 -16.01 -22.86 -9.13
CA GLY A 151 -17.22 -22.08 -8.89
C GLY A 151 -16.98 -20.66 -8.36
N ILE A 152 -15.76 -20.33 -7.90
CA ILE A 152 -15.43 -19.00 -7.40
C ILE A 152 -15.47 -18.00 -8.55
N SER A 153 -16.31 -16.97 -8.41
CA SER A 153 -16.37 -15.85 -9.36
C SER A 153 -14.99 -15.21 -9.52
N GLN A 154 -14.59 -14.92 -10.76
CA GLN A 154 -13.33 -14.24 -11.08
C GLN A 154 -13.41 -12.72 -10.84
N LEU A 155 -14.60 -12.18 -10.57
CA LEU A 155 -14.82 -10.75 -10.39
C LEU A 155 -13.99 -10.13 -9.24
N PRO A 156 -13.89 -10.72 -8.04
CA PRO A 156 -13.07 -10.19 -6.96
C PRO A 156 -11.58 -10.12 -7.33
N LEU A 157 -11.09 -11.11 -8.08
CA LEU A 157 -9.73 -11.11 -8.61
C LEU A 157 -9.53 -9.97 -9.61
N ALA A 158 -10.46 -9.79 -10.56
CA ALA A 158 -10.39 -8.70 -11.53
C ALA A 158 -10.39 -7.32 -10.84
N LEU A 159 -11.26 -7.11 -9.85
CA LEU A 159 -11.31 -5.87 -9.06
C LEU A 159 -9.99 -5.62 -8.32
N ALA A 160 -9.43 -6.65 -7.68
CA ALA A 160 -8.16 -6.55 -7.00
C ALA A 160 -7.03 -6.20 -7.98
N LEU A 161 -6.97 -6.83 -9.15
CA LEU A 161 -5.96 -6.55 -10.17
C LEU A 161 -6.05 -5.11 -10.69
N VAL A 162 -7.25 -4.63 -11.02
CA VAL A 162 -7.45 -3.23 -11.43
C VAL A 162 -7.06 -2.27 -10.31
N GLY A 163 -7.45 -2.56 -9.08
CA GLY A 163 -7.05 -1.79 -7.90
C GLY A 163 -5.53 -1.72 -7.73
N THR A 164 -4.83 -2.85 -7.90
CA THR A 164 -3.36 -2.95 -7.84
C THR A 164 -2.71 -2.08 -8.92
N LEU A 165 -3.18 -2.16 -10.17
CA LEU A 165 -2.63 -1.38 -11.29
C LEU A 165 -2.81 0.13 -11.08
N LEU A 166 -3.99 0.56 -10.65
CA LEU A 166 -4.26 1.97 -10.38
C LEU A 166 -3.47 2.48 -9.17
N THR A 167 -3.27 1.64 -8.15
CA THR A 167 -2.45 1.96 -6.98
C THR A 167 -0.99 2.13 -7.38
N ALA A 168 -0.45 1.21 -8.18
CA ALA A 168 0.88 1.29 -8.75
C ALA A 168 1.08 2.59 -9.54
N ALA A 169 0.17 2.89 -10.46
CA ALA A 169 0.20 4.12 -11.25
C ALA A 169 0.16 5.38 -10.35
N SER A 170 -0.67 5.36 -9.31
CA SER A 170 -0.77 6.46 -8.34
C SER A 170 0.54 6.68 -7.57
N ILE A 171 1.21 5.61 -7.14
CA ILE A 171 2.50 5.68 -6.43
C ILE A 171 3.59 6.26 -7.35
N VAL A 172 3.68 5.77 -8.59
CA VAL A 172 4.65 6.28 -9.58
C VAL A 172 4.39 7.76 -9.85
N PHE A 173 3.14 8.11 -10.13
CA PHE A 173 2.74 9.48 -10.42
C PHE A 173 3.03 10.42 -9.24
N ALA A 174 2.70 10.00 -8.01
CA ALA A 174 2.99 10.75 -6.79
C ALA A 174 4.50 10.94 -6.60
N SER A 175 5.29 9.90 -6.81
CA SER A 175 6.75 9.93 -6.63
C SER A 175 7.41 10.89 -7.61
N VAL A 176 7.05 10.80 -8.90
CA VAL A 176 7.58 11.70 -9.94
C VAL A 176 7.21 13.14 -9.65
N THR A 177 5.95 13.38 -9.31
CA THR A 177 5.44 14.72 -9.07
C THR A 177 6.04 15.34 -7.81
N ALA A 178 6.18 14.55 -6.74
CA ALA A 178 6.78 15.00 -5.49
C ALA A 178 8.28 15.31 -5.66
N MET A 179 9.01 14.54 -6.47
CA MET A 179 10.39 14.85 -6.83
C MET A 179 10.48 16.19 -7.56
N ARG A 180 9.61 16.40 -8.55
CA ARG A 180 9.55 17.66 -9.32
C ARG A 180 9.20 18.87 -8.46
N ALA A 181 8.32 18.68 -7.48
CA ALA A 181 7.95 19.72 -6.52
C ALA A 181 9.02 19.95 -5.42
N GLY A 182 10.04 19.09 -5.33
CA GLY A 182 11.05 19.16 -4.28
C GLY A 182 10.61 18.67 -2.90
N LEU A 183 9.48 17.95 -2.83
CA LEU A 183 8.96 17.41 -1.57
C LEU A 183 9.76 16.19 -1.09
N VAL A 184 10.24 15.38 -2.03
CA VAL A 184 11.06 14.20 -1.75
C VAL A 184 12.38 14.32 -2.50
N SER A 185 13.45 13.78 -1.91
CA SER A 185 14.74 13.68 -2.60
C SER A 185 14.64 12.75 -3.80
N ARG A 186 15.57 12.90 -4.76
CA ARG A 186 15.63 12.02 -5.95
C ARG A 186 15.72 10.54 -5.56
N PHE A 187 16.51 10.22 -4.54
CA PHE A 187 16.65 8.85 -4.04
C PHE A 187 15.30 8.29 -3.55
N VAL A 188 14.62 8.98 -2.63
CA VAL A 188 13.33 8.53 -2.07
C VAL A 188 12.25 8.45 -3.16
N GLY A 189 12.26 9.37 -4.11
CA GLY A 189 11.31 9.34 -5.23
C GLY A 189 11.58 8.21 -6.23
N PHE A 190 12.84 7.90 -6.56
CA PHE A 190 13.16 6.73 -7.38
C PHE A 190 12.75 5.43 -6.70
N VAL A 191 13.01 5.31 -5.40
CA VAL A 191 12.54 4.16 -4.59
C VAL A 191 11.02 4.02 -4.72
N GLY A 192 10.25 5.11 -4.61
CA GLY A 192 8.80 5.09 -4.79
C GLY A 192 8.37 4.66 -6.19
N VAL A 193 9.05 5.11 -7.24
CA VAL A 193 8.81 4.65 -8.62
C VAL A 193 9.05 3.14 -8.75
N PHE A 194 10.15 2.63 -8.18
CA PHE A 194 10.42 1.18 -8.17
C PHE A 194 9.36 0.40 -7.37
N VAL A 195 8.92 0.91 -6.22
CA VAL A 195 7.82 0.30 -5.45
C VAL A 195 6.55 0.18 -6.28
N GLY A 196 6.17 1.24 -7.00
CA GLY A 196 5.02 1.21 -7.90
C GLY A 196 5.18 0.25 -9.07
N ALA A 197 6.34 0.26 -9.75
CA ALA A 197 6.61 -0.63 -10.89
C ALA A 197 6.61 -2.12 -10.49
N LEU A 198 7.27 -2.44 -9.38
CA LEU A 198 7.35 -3.81 -8.83
C LEU A 198 6.01 -4.27 -8.26
N HIS A 199 5.08 -3.37 -7.95
CA HIS A 199 3.73 -3.74 -7.54
C HIS A 199 2.95 -4.49 -8.63
N VAL A 200 3.31 -4.27 -9.90
CA VAL A 200 2.68 -4.92 -11.07
C VAL A 200 3.47 -6.12 -11.56
N ILE A 201 4.81 -6.10 -11.40
CA ILE A 201 5.72 -7.16 -11.88
C ILE A 201 6.22 -7.94 -10.66
N PRO A 202 5.59 -9.07 -10.29
CA PRO A 202 5.98 -9.85 -9.13
C PRO A 202 7.27 -10.63 -9.40
N LEU A 203 8.42 -10.00 -9.18
CA LEU A 203 9.71 -10.69 -9.15
C LEU A 203 9.89 -11.35 -7.76
N GLY A 204 9.71 -12.67 -7.69
CA GLY A 204 10.26 -13.58 -6.66
C GLY A 204 10.13 -13.22 -5.17
N GLY A 205 9.20 -12.35 -4.77
CA GLY A 205 9.10 -11.80 -3.41
C GLY A 205 8.42 -10.43 -3.33
N GLY A 206 8.27 -9.75 -4.47
CA GLY A 206 7.52 -8.51 -4.63
C GLY A 206 8.17 -7.27 -3.98
N PRO A 207 7.58 -6.08 -4.14
CA PRO A 207 8.16 -4.83 -3.65
C PRO A 207 8.14 -4.66 -2.13
N GLN A 208 7.63 -5.62 -1.35
CA GLN A 208 7.22 -5.42 0.04
C GLN A 208 8.33 -4.85 0.91
N ILE A 209 9.56 -5.37 0.79
CA ILE A 209 10.71 -4.88 1.57
C ILE A 209 11.01 -3.42 1.19
N LEU A 210 11.06 -3.13 -0.12
CA LEU A 210 11.31 -1.79 -0.62
C LEU A 210 10.18 -0.82 -0.26
N GLN A 211 8.93 -1.30 -0.26
CA GLN A 211 7.73 -0.55 0.12
C GLN A 211 7.76 -0.20 1.61
N VAL A 212 8.12 -1.14 2.49
CA VAL A 212 8.28 -0.89 3.93
C VAL A 212 9.35 0.16 4.15
N PHE A 213 10.52 -0.01 3.52
CA PHE A 213 11.60 0.98 3.58
C PHE A 213 11.13 2.37 3.12
N TRP A 214 10.42 2.43 1.98
CA TRP A 214 9.92 3.67 1.41
C TRP A 214 8.87 4.36 2.31
N LEU A 215 7.95 3.59 2.90
CA LEU A 215 6.96 4.10 3.84
C LEU A 215 7.60 4.61 5.14
N VAL A 216 8.61 3.92 5.66
CA VAL A 216 9.39 4.41 6.80
C VAL A 216 10.10 5.73 6.44
N ALA A 217 10.68 5.81 5.24
CA ALA A 217 11.30 7.05 4.78
C ALA A 217 10.30 8.22 4.68
N LEU A 218 9.11 7.97 4.13
CA LEU A 218 8.03 8.96 4.10
C LEU A 218 7.55 9.32 5.50
N ALA A 219 7.42 8.36 6.41
CA ALA A 219 7.02 8.63 7.80
C ALA A 219 8.01 9.57 8.49
N LEU A 220 9.31 9.30 8.37
CA LEU A 220 10.37 10.15 8.92
C LEU A 220 10.36 11.54 8.28
N LEU A 221 10.13 11.62 6.96
CA LEU A 221 10.02 12.87 6.24
C LEU A 221 8.82 13.71 6.69
N PHE A 222 7.65 13.10 6.81
CA PHE A 222 6.43 13.77 7.28
C PHE A 222 6.52 14.18 8.74
N ALA A 223 7.27 13.43 9.56
CA ALA A 223 7.54 13.76 10.96
C ALA A 223 8.64 14.82 11.17
N ASP A 224 9.21 15.40 10.10
CA ASP A 224 10.34 16.36 10.18
C ASP A 224 11.59 15.76 10.86
N ARG A 225 11.79 14.45 10.71
CA ARG A 225 12.91 13.67 11.27
C ARG A 225 13.81 13.04 10.20
N TRP A 226 13.69 13.48 8.95
CA TRP A 226 14.49 12.95 7.85
C TRP A 226 15.96 13.38 7.97
N PRO A 227 16.93 12.46 7.79
CA PRO A 227 18.36 12.81 7.78
C PRO A 227 18.67 13.84 6.68
N GLY A 228 19.21 15.00 7.07
CA GLY A 228 19.44 16.12 6.16
C GLY A 228 18.30 17.14 6.06
N GLY A 229 17.24 16.98 6.87
CA GLY A 229 16.11 17.90 6.96
C GLY A 229 14.99 17.62 5.97
N ARG A 230 13.83 18.24 6.20
CA ARG A 230 12.73 18.26 5.22
C ARG A 230 13.11 19.23 4.09
N GLY A 231 13.04 18.76 2.85
CA GLY A 231 13.45 19.51 1.65
C GLY A 231 12.88 20.94 1.58
N PRO A 232 13.52 21.83 0.80
CA PRO A 232 13.25 23.27 0.80
C PRO A 232 11.76 23.61 0.55
N ALA A 233 11.09 22.82 -0.29
CA ALA A 233 9.67 22.96 -0.62
C ALA A 233 8.70 22.83 0.58
N TRP A 234 9.12 22.17 1.67
CA TRP A 234 8.32 22.06 2.90
C TRP A 234 8.34 23.34 3.74
N ALA A 235 9.41 24.15 3.63
CA ALA A 235 9.53 25.41 4.33
C ALA A 235 8.94 26.57 3.52
N SER A 236 9.23 26.62 2.21
CA SER A 236 8.80 27.70 1.33
C SER A 236 7.35 27.59 0.86
N GLY A 237 6.77 26.36 0.87
CA GLY A 237 5.43 26.11 0.33
C GLY A 237 5.35 26.27 -1.18
N ARG A 238 6.49 26.41 -1.86
CA ARG A 238 6.62 26.53 -3.31
C ARG A 238 7.38 25.33 -3.86
N ALA A 239 7.23 25.09 -5.16
CA ALA A 239 8.00 24.06 -5.85
C ALA A 239 9.47 24.51 -5.92
N GLU A 240 10.32 23.90 -5.11
CA GLU A 240 11.75 24.19 -5.04
C GLU A 240 12.52 22.87 -5.08
N PRO A 241 13.17 22.52 -6.21
CA PRO A 241 13.91 21.28 -6.35
C PRO A 241 15.00 21.14 -5.27
N TRP A 242 15.30 19.90 -4.88
CA TRP A 242 16.43 19.64 -3.98
C TRP A 242 17.74 20.13 -4.60
N PRO A 243 18.62 20.79 -3.82
CA PRO A 243 19.91 21.22 -4.31
C PRO A 243 20.69 20.00 -4.84
N PRO A 244 21.40 20.13 -5.98
CA PRO A 244 22.29 19.07 -6.42
C PRO A 244 23.37 18.85 -5.34
N PRO A 245 23.85 17.60 -5.15
CA PRO A 245 24.98 17.37 -4.26
C PRO A 245 26.11 18.32 -4.67
N SER A 246 26.58 19.11 -3.71
CA SER A 246 27.60 20.11 -3.94
C SER A 246 28.82 19.45 -4.58
N THR A 247 29.18 19.89 -5.79
CA THR A 247 30.53 19.73 -6.32
C THR A 247 31.44 20.56 -5.43
N THR A 248 31.87 20.00 -4.30
CA THR A 248 33.10 20.43 -3.63
C THR A 248 34.24 20.22 -4.64
N ARG A 249 34.73 21.33 -5.20
CA ARG A 249 36.08 21.41 -5.75
C ARG A 249 37.08 21.45 -4.60
#